data_AF-A0A2N1VW98-F1
#
_entry.id   AF-A0A2N1VW98-F1
#
_cell.length_a   1.000
_cell.length_b   1.000
_cell.length_c   1.000
_cell.angle_alpha   90.00
_cell.angle_beta   90.00
_cell.angle_gamma   90.00
#
_symmetry.space_group_name_H-M   'P 1'
#
loop_
_entity.id
_entity.type
_entity.pdbx_description
1 polymer ?
#
loop_
_entity_poly.entity_id
_entity_poly.type
_entity_poly.pdbx_seq_one_letter_code
_entity_poly.pdbx_strand_id
1 'polypeptide(L)' 'MDVLRNFIIYYNPKDKRAVVDKPFGLGSTINFATKEGKIIFAVLISIPITILLIIFIVLGITGKL' A
#
# COMPACT_ATOMS: atom_id res chain seq x y z
N MET A 1 -10.08 -16.68 -11.05
CA MET A 1 -8.65 -16.32 -11.08
C MET A 1 -8.17 -16.22 -9.64
N ASP A 2 -7.86 -17.37 -9.07
CA ASP A 2 -7.41 -17.60 -7.69
C ASP A 2 -5.91 -17.29 -7.54
N VAL A 3 -5.49 -16.08 -7.89
CA VAL A 3 -4.06 -15.82 -8.12
C VAL A 3 -3.27 -15.50 -6.84
N LEU A 4 -3.88 -15.29 -5.68
CA LEU A 4 -3.14 -14.71 -4.54
C LEU A 4 -3.17 -15.61 -3.32
N ARG A 5 -2.60 -16.82 -3.49
CA ARG A 5 -2.32 -17.79 -2.42
C ARG A 5 -1.28 -17.28 -1.39
N ASN A 6 -0.63 -16.14 -1.67
CA ASN A 6 0.38 -15.48 -0.82
C ASN A 6 0.01 -13.98 -0.61
N PHE A 7 -0.91 -13.72 0.33
CA PHE A 7 -1.70 -12.51 0.59
C PHE A 7 -0.95 -11.21 0.99
N ILE A 8 -0.38 -10.51 0.01
CA ILE A 8 -0.09 -9.06 0.14
C ILE A 8 -1.05 -8.21 -0.72
N ILE A 9 -1.42 -8.71 -1.89
CA ILE A 9 -2.18 -7.96 -2.89
C ILE A 9 -3.54 -8.65 -3.07
N TYR A 10 -4.65 -7.90 -3.03
CA TYR A 10 -6.01 -8.39 -3.33
C TYR A 10 -6.60 -7.56 -4.46
N TYR A 11 -7.21 -8.21 -5.46
CA TYR A 11 -7.79 -7.54 -6.63
C TYR A 11 -9.07 -8.25 -7.05
N ASN A 12 -10.22 -7.66 -6.74
CA ASN A 12 -11.51 -8.18 -7.17
C ASN A 12 -12.46 -7.04 -7.56
N PRO A 13 -12.73 -6.83 -8.86
CA PRO A 13 -13.61 -5.76 -9.31
C PRO A 13 -15.09 -6.01 -9.01
N LYS A 14 -15.48 -7.24 -8.65
CA LYS A 14 -16.85 -7.56 -8.23
C LYS A 14 -17.10 -7.25 -6.75
N ASP A 15 -16.06 -7.21 -5.94
CA ASP A 15 -16.13 -6.82 -4.53
C ASP A 15 -15.97 -5.31 -4.42
N LYS A 16 -17.00 -4.62 -3.93
CA LYS A 16 -17.01 -3.15 -3.81
C LYS A 16 -16.25 -2.65 -2.58
N ARG A 17 -15.80 -3.54 -1.69
CA ARG A 17 -15.06 -3.16 -0.48
C ARG A 17 -13.62 -2.78 -0.83
N ALA A 18 -13.16 -1.67 -0.27
CA ALA A 18 -11.79 -1.17 -0.43
C ALA A 18 -10.77 -1.93 0.43
N VAL A 19 -11.22 -2.40 1.60
CA VAL A 19 -10.45 -3.18 2.56
C VAL A 19 -11.26 -4.44 2.86
N VAL A 20 -10.60 -5.58 2.83
CA VAL A 20 -11.21 -6.88 3.08
C VAL A 20 -10.39 -7.66 4.09
N ASP A 21 -11.05 -8.51 4.87
CA ASP A 21 -10.36 -9.41 5.78
C ASP A 21 -9.51 -10.40 4.99
N LYS A 22 -8.32 -10.71 5.51
CA LYS A 22 -7.51 -11.79 4.93
C LYS A 22 -8.24 -13.12 5.18
N PRO A 23 -8.37 -13.99 4.16
CA PRO A 23 -9.03 -15.28 4.35
C PRO A 23 -8.21 -16.25 5.21
N PHE A 24 -6.91 -16.00 5.39
CA PHE A 24 -6.04 -16.76 6.27
C PHE A 24 -5.17 -15.82 7.12
N GLY A 25 -5.13 -16.07 8.43
CA GLY A 25 -4.37 -15.29 9.40
C GLY A 25 -5.11 -14.06 9.93
N LEU A 26 -4.39 -13.22 10.68
CA LEU A 26 -4.93 -11.99 11.28
C LEU A 26 -4.69 -10.78 10.36
N GLY A 27 -5.66 -9.88 10.33
CA GLY A 27 -5.59 -8.59 9.66
C GLY A 27 -6.35 -8.51 8.33
N SER A 28 -6.14 -7.40 7.63
CA SER A 28 -6.86 -7.05 6.40
C SER A 28 -5.90 -6.79 5.24
N THR A 29 -6.45 -6.73 4.03
CA THR A 29 -5.75 -6.37 2.80
C THR A 29 -6.57 -5.38 1.97
N ILE A 30 -5.90 -4.67 1.07
CA ILE A 30 -6.50 -3.63 0.24
C ILE A 30 -6.94 -4.22 -1.10
N ASN A 31 -8.17 -3.89 -1.52
CA ASN A 31 -8.66 -4.20 -2.84
C ASN A 31 -8.23 -3.17 -3.88
N PHE A 32 -7.18 -3.53 -4.62
CA PHE A 32 -6.61 -2.70 -5.68
C PHE A 32 -7.51 -2.56 -6.92
N ALA A 33 -8.63 -3.30 -6.99
CA ALA A 33 -9.61 -3.10 -8.06
C ALA A 33 -10.51 -1.87 -7.83
N THR A 34 -10.59 -1.37 -6.60
CA THR A 34 -11.44 -0.22 -6.23
C THR A 34 -10.66 1.09 -6.27
N LYS A 35 -11.35 2.21 -6.53
CA LYS A 35 -10.74 3.55 -6.51
C LYS A 35 -10.29 3.89 -5.08
N GLU A 36 -11.15 3.56 -4.12
CA GLU A 36 -10.94 3.77 -2.69
C GLU A 36 -9.72 2.98 -2.20
N GLY A 37 -9.58 1.71 -2.59
CA GLY A 37 -8.42 0.90 -2.23
C GLY A 37 -7.11 1.48 -2.78
N LYS A 38 -7.11 1.98 -4.01
CA LYS A 38 -5.94 2.68 -4.59
C LYS A 38 -5.58 3.95 -3.81
N ILE A 39 -6.58 4.72 -3.36
CA ILE A 39 -6.36 5.91 -2.53
C ILE A 39 -5.77 5.53 -1.17
N ILE A 40 -6.32 4.50 -0.51
CA ILE A 40 -5.80 4.00 0.78
C ILE A 40 -4.34 3.59 0.63
N PHE A 41 -4.00 2.82 -0.41
CA PHE A 41 -2.63 2.43 -0.68
C PHE A 41 -1.71 3.64 -0.91
N ALA A 42 -2.16 4.63 -1.70
CA ALA A 42 -1.39 5.84 -1.97
C ALA A 42 -1.07 6.64 -0.70
N VAL A 43 -2.01 6.76 0.24
CA VAL A 43 -1.80 7.42 1.54
C VAL A 43 -0.85 6.62 2.43
N LEU A 44 -0.95 5.29 2.43
CA LEU A 44 -0.06 4.46 3.24
C LEU A 44 1.38 4.50 2.72
N ILE A 45 1.58 4.47 1.40
CA ILE A 45 2.92 4.51 0.79
C ILE A 45 3.52 5.91 0.80
N SER A 46 2.71 6.97 0.89
CA SER A 46 3.25 8.33 0.97
C SER A 46 4.08 8.56 2.23
N ILE A 47 3.79 7.87 3.34
CA ILE A 47 4.54 8.01 4.61
C ILE A 47 6.02 7.63 4.42
N PRO A 48 6.38 6.39 4.01
CA PRO A 48 7.79 6.04 3.81
C PRO A 48 8.44 6.87 2.69
N ILE A 49 7.70 7.23 1.63
CA ILE A 49 8.21 8.10 0.58
C ILE A 49 8.60 9.47 1.15
N THR A 50 7.74 10.10 1.96
CA THR A 50 8.02 11.38 2.60
C THR A 50 9.25 11.29 3.52
N ILE A 51 9.38 10.23 4.29
CA ILE A 51 10.56 10.00 5.15
C ILE A 51 11.84 9.93 4.30
N LEU A 52 11.82 9.14 3.22
CA LEU A 52 12.97 9.03 2.32
C LEU A 52 13.33 10.38 1.70
N LEU A 53 12.35 11.14 1.23
CA LEU A 53 12.57 12.48 0.67
C LEU A 53 13.22 13.43 1.70
N ILE A 54 12.75 13.42 2.95
CA ILE A 54 13.35 14.22 4.02
C ILE A 54 14.82 13.82 4.24
N ILE A 55 15.11 12.51 4.28
CA ILE A 55 16.50 12.02 4.43
C ILE A 55 17.38 12.53 3.29
N PHE A 56 16.93 12.41 2.04
CA PHE A 56 17.66 12.90 0.87
C PHE A 56 17.92 14.41 0.94
N ILE A 57 16.92 15.20 1.33
CA ILE A 57 17.05 16.65 1.49
C ILE A 57 18.10 16.97 2.57
N VAL A 58 18.04 16.32 3.72
CA VAL A 58 18.98 16.55 4.83
C VAL A 58 20.41 16.15 4.45
N LEU A 59 20.59 14.99 3.81
CA LEU A 59 21.91 14.54 3.36
C LEU A 59 22.47 15.46 2.27
N GLY A 60 21.64 15.90 1.33
CA GLY A 60 22.02 16.86 0.31
C GLY A 60 22.44 18.21 0.90
N ILE A 61 21.66 18.76 1.85
CA ILE A 61 21.99 20.02 2.55
C ILE A 61 23.29 19.90 3.35
N THR A 62 23.53 18.75 3.98
CA THR A 62 24.73 18.53 4.80
C THR A 62 25.97 18.14 4.00
N GLY A 63 25.88 18.04 2.67
CA GLY A 63 26.98 17.62 1.80
C GLY A 63 27.42 16.17 2.04
N LYS A 64 26.53 15.35 2.59
CA LYS A 64 26.75 13.93 2.92
C LYS A 64 26.14 12.98 1.88
N LEU A 65 25.75 13.51 0.73
CA LEU A 65 25.19 12.77 -0.39
C LEU A 65 26.27 12.45 -1.43
#